data_AF-A0A7V2SYL3-F1
#
_entry.id   AF-A0A7V2SYL3-F1
#
_cell.length_a   1.000
_cell.length_b   1.000
_cell.length_c   1.000
_cell.angle_alpha   90.00
_cell.angle_beta   90.00
_cell.angle_gamma   90.00
#
_symmetry.space_group_name_H-M   'P 1'
#
loop_
_entity.id
_entity.type
_entity.pdbx_description
1 polymer ?
#
loop_
_entity_poly.entity_id
_entity_poly.type
_entity_poly.pdbx_seq_one_letter_code
_entity_poly.pdbx_strand_id
1 'polypeptide(L)' 'SRLEKVADEIYCPNIRSGLYFAVAEAYENWYDLEREEVIERLKAIGFLD' A
#
# COMPACT_ATOMS: atom_id res chain seq x y z
N SER A 1 -17.78 5.06 -6.60
CA SER A 1 -16.87 5.24 -5.45
C SER A 1 -16.47 6.71 -5.32
N ARG A 2 -15.98 7.18 -4.16
CA ARG A 2 -15.56 8.59 -4.01
C ARG A 2 -14.35 8.96 -4.90
N LEU A 3 -13.54 7.97 -5.25
CA LEU A 3 -12.31 8.14 -6.05
C LEU A 3 -12.60 8.28 -7.55
N GLU A 4 -13.73 7.75 -8.06
CA GLU A 4 -14.11 7.84 -9.47
C GLU A 4 -14.29 9.28 -9.97
N LYS A 5 -14.46 10.24 -9.06
CA LYS A 5 -14.58 11.67 -9.43
C LYS A 5 -13.23 12.34 -9.69
N VAL A 6 -12.13 11.69 -9.32
CA VAL A 6 -10.78 12.29 -9.33
C VAL A 6 -9.73 11.38 -9.98
N ALA A 7 -10.14 10.27 -10.58
CA ALA A 7 -9.24 9.32 -11.25
C ALA A 7 -9.89 8.85 -12.55
N ASP A 8 -9.10 8.79 -13.62
CA ASP A 8 -9.53 8.26 -14.92
C ASP A 8 -9.76 6.74 -14.85
N GLU A 9 -8.90 6.02 -14.11
CA GLU A 9 -8.99 4.57 -13.91
C GLU A 9 -8.61 4.18 -12.48
N ILE A 10 -9.20 3.10 -11.97
CA ILE A 10 -8.96 2.59 -10.62
C ILE A 10 -8.68 1.09 -10.69
N TYR A 11 -7.51 0.69 -10.18
CA TYR A 11 -7.09 -0.71 -10.08
C TYR A 11 -7.03 -1.13 -8.61
N CYS A 12 -7.76 -2.18 -8.25
CA CYS A 12 -7.75 -2.75 -6.90
C CYS A 12 -7.59 -4.28 -6.99
N PRO A 13 -6.42 -4.83 -6.62
CA PRO A 13 -6.18 -6.28 -6.65
C PRO A 13 -7.12 -7.10 -5.75
N ASN A 14 -7.86 -6.45 -4.84
CA ASN A 14 -8.88 -7.00 -3.95
C ASN A 14 -8.68 -8.48 -3.56
N ILE A 15 -7.73 -8.72 -2.64
CA ILE A 15 -7.34 -10.07 -2.19
C ILE A 15 -8.19 -10.63 -1.04
N ARG A 16 -9.36 -10.04 -0.77
CA ARG A 16 -10.21 -10.44 0.36
C ARG A 16 -10.78 -11.83 0.14
N SER A 17 -10.74 -12.68 1.17
CA SER A 17 -11.26 -14.06 1.13
C SER A 17 -12.59 -14.27 1.86
N GLY A 18 -13.10 -13.26 2.58
CA GLY A 18 -14.32 -13.34 3.37
C GLY A 18 -15.10 -12.03 3.50
N LEU A 19 -16.17 -12.06 4.29
CA LEU A 19 -17.04 -10.90 4.56
C LEU A 19 -16.36 -9.82 5.41
N TYR A 20 -15.45 -10.23 6.29
CA TYR A 20 -14.61 -9.35 7.10
C TYR A 20 -13.19 -9.38 6.56
N PHE A 21 -12.53 -8.22 6.58
CA PHE A 21 -11.15 -8.09 6.14
C PHE A 21 -10.52 -6.84 6.74
N ALA A 22 -9.43 -7.00 7.48
CA ALA A 22 -8.59 -5.89 7.90
C ALA A 22 -7.44 -5.65 6.90
N VAL A 23 -6.94 -4.41 6.82
CA VAL A 23 -5.79 -4.08 5.95
C VAL A 23 -4.55 -4.90 6.31
N ALA A 24 -4.33 -5.17 7.60
CA ALA A 24 -3.20 -5.98 8.06
C ALA A 24 -3.25 -7.43 7.57
N GLU A 25 -4.44 -7.99 7.32
CA GLU A 25 -4.59 -9.35 6.77
C GLU A 25 -4.06 -9.48 5.33
N ALA A 26 -3.85 -8.36 4.64
CA ALA A 26 -3.31 -8.34 3.28
C ALA A 26 -1.80 -8.67 3.21
N TYR A 27 -1.08 -8.61 4.33
CA TYR A 27 0.38 -8.68 4.36
C TYR A 27 0.85 -9.80 5.28
N GLU A 28 1.79 -10.62 4.81
CA GLU A 28 2.47 -11.62 5.65
C GLU A 28 3.35 -10.95 6.73
N ASN A 29 3.96 -9.81 6.40
CA ASN A 29 4.80 -9.02 7.29
C ASN A 29 4.21 -7.61 7.45
N TRP A 30 3.24 -7.46 8.37
CA TRP A 30 2.62 -6.18 8.70
C TRP A 30 3.30 -5.54 9.92
N TYR A 31 3.95 -4.40 9.70
CA TYR A 31 4.60 -3.63 10.77
C TYR A 31 4.68 -2.15 10.38
N ASP A 32 4.81 -1.30 11.39
CA ASP A 32 5.01 0.14 11.18
C ASP A 32 6.42 0.41 10.66
N LEU A 33 6.51 1.21 9.59
CA LEU A 33 7.80 1.63 9.04
C LEU A 33 8.30 2.87 9.77
N GLU A 34 9.53 2.80 10.27
CA GLU A 34 10.24 3.98 10.78
C GLU A 34 10.66 4.89 9.63
N ARG A 35 10.87 6.18 9.95
CA ARG A 35 11.28 7.19 8.97
C ARG A 35 12.50 6.75 8.17
N GLU A 36 13.51 6.25 8.85
CA GLU A 36 14.81 5.89 8.29
C GLU A 36 14.65 4.74 7.28
N GLU A 37 13.81 3.74 7.59
CA GLU A 37 13.55 2.61 6.70
C GLU A 37 12.86 3.08 5.40
N VAL A 38 11.94 4.04 5.48
CA VAL A 38 11.33 4.65 4.29
C VAL A 38 12.38 5.33 3.42
N ILE A 39 13.27 6.11 4.03
CA ILE A 39 14.35 6.82 3.30
C ILE A 39 15.30 5.82 2.63
N GLU A 40 15.72 4.77 3.33
CA GLU A 40 16.59 3.73 2.79
C GLU A 40 15.95 3.00 1.60
N ARG A 41 14.66 2.64 1.71
CA ARG A 41 13.92 2.00 0.61
C ARG A 41 13.86 2.89 -0.61
N LEU A 42 13.53 4.18 -0.46
CA LEU A 42 13.46 5.13 -1.57
C LEU A 42 14.81 5.33 -2.27
N LYS A 43 15.90 5.43 -1.50
CA LYS A 43 17.27 5.49 -2.05
C LYS A 43 17.64 4.22 -2.81
N ALA A 44 17.29 3.05 -2.27
CA ALA A 44 17.61 1.76 -2.88
C ALA A 44 16.98 1.57 -4.27
N ILE A 45 15.82 2.21 -4.53
CA ILE A 45 15.15 2.19 -5.83
C ILE A 45 15.40 3.45 -6.68
N GLY A 46 16.30 4.35 -6.25
CA GLY A 46 16.67 5.57 -6.98
C GLY A 46 15.57 6.63 -7.02
N PHE A 47 14.61 6.60 -6.10
CA PHE A 47 13.55 7.62 -5.99
C PHE A 47 13.94 8.81 -5.11
N LEU A 48 15.07 8.72 -4.41
CA LEU A 48 15.62 9.79 -3.59
C LEU A 48 17.15 9.76 -3.71
N ASP A 49 17.74 10.86 -4.15
CA ASP A 49 19.19 11.07 -4.25
C ASP A 49 19.77 11.72 -2.97
#